data_AF-A0A0G0L1R5-F1
#
_entry.id   AF-A0A0G0L1R5-F1
#
_cell.length_a   1.000
_cell.length_b   1.000
_cell.length_c   1.000
_cell.angle_alpha   90.00
_cell.angle_beta   90.00
_cell.angle_gamma   90.00
#
_symmetry.space_group_name_H-M   'P 1'
#
loop_
_entity.id
_entity.type
_entity.pdbx_description
1 polymer ?
#
loop_
_entity_poly.entity_id
_entity_poly.type
_entity_poly.pdbx_seq_one_letter_code
_entity_poly.pdbx_strand_id
1 'polypeptide(L)' 'MKNDITFKLAELFSGPGGLSLGIISAEVLDSKGRKHKVKPVWANDIDEDSCKTYA' A
#
# COMPACT_ATOMS: atom_id res chain seq x y z
N MET A 1 19.95 13.49 -9.06
CA MET A 1 18.98 13.02 -8.04
C MET A 1 18.46 11.66 -8.51
N LYS A 2 18.52 10.62 -7.68
CA LYS A 2 17.98 9.31 -8.06
C LYS A 2 16.45 9.38 -7.92
N ASN A 3 15.72 9.02 -8.96
CA ASN A 3 14.26 9.03 -8.94
C ASN A 3 13.75 7.81 -8.18
N ASP A 4 12.97 8.04 -7.13
CA ASP A 4 12.27 6.99 -6.38
C ASP A 4 11.17 6.36 -7.22
N ILE A 5 10.86 5.09 -6.93
CA ILE A 5 9.82 4.33 -7.63
C ILE A 5 8.63 4.15 -6.70
N THR A 6 7.45 4.53 -7.18
CA THR A 6 6.18 4.36 -6.47
C THR A 6 5.26 3.43 -7.24
N PHE A 7 4.95 2.29 -6.65
CA PHE A 7 3.95 1.35 -7.18
C PHE A 7 2.56 1.75 -6.70
N LYS A 8 1.54 1.54 -7.54
CA LYS A 8 0.15 1.78 -7.18
C LYS A 8 -0.51 0.46 -6.80
N LEU A 9 -1.27 0.43 -5.71
CA LEU A 9 -1.99 -0.74 -5.23
C LEU A 9 -3.51 -0.51 -5.31
N ALA A 10 -4.21 -1.49 -5.88
CA ALA A 10 -5.65 -1.66 -5.76
C ALA A 10 -5.91 -2.98 -5.02
N GLU A 11 -6.51 -2.92 -3.84
CA GLU A 11 -6.72 -4.10 -2.98
C GLU A 11 -8.17 -4.60 -3.04
N LEU A 12 -8.36 -5.85 -3.46
CA LEU A 12 -9.66 -6.51 -3.48
C LEU A 12 -9.85 -7.31 -2.18
N PHE A 13 -11.04 -7.23 -1.58
CA PHE A 13 -11.37 -7.91 -0.33
C PHE A 13 -10.41 -7.49 0.79
N SER A 14 -10.25 -6.17 0.96
CA SER A 14 -9.22 -5.58 1.81
C SER A 14 -9.37 -5.89 3.30
N GLY A 15 -10.56 -6.32 3.73
CA GLY A 15 -10.95 -6.36 5.13
C GLY A 15 -10.60 -5.03 5.81
N PRO A 16 -10.08 -5.06 7.05
CA PRO A 16 -9.66 -3.85 7.76
C PRO A 16 -8.30 -3.29 7.29
N GLY A 17 -7.69 -3.83 6.22
CA GLY A 17 -6.49 -3.25 5.60
C GLY A 17 -5.15 -3.69 6.16
N GLY A 18 -5.06 -4.85 6.80
CA GLY A 18 -3.80 -5.35 7.38
C GLY A 18 -2.66 -5.51 6.36
N LEU A 19 -2.97 -5.98 5.15
CA LEU A 19 -1.99 -6.10 4.06
C LEU A 19 -1.54 -4.71 3.58
N SER A 20 -2.49 -3.80 3.31
CA SER A 20 -2.17 -2.41 2.95
C SER A 20 -1.32 -1.71 4.00
N LEU A 21 -1.60 -1.89 5.29
CA LEU A 21 -0.79 -1.34 6.38
C LEU A 21 0.66 -1.85 6.35
N GLY A 22 0.85 -3.16 6.18
CA GLY A 22 2.19 -3.74 6.02
C GLY A 22 2.93 -3.21 4.80
N ILE A 23 2.22 -3.08 3.67
CA ILE A 23 2.78 -2.60 2.40
C ILE A 23 3.21 -1.12 2.50
N ILE A 24 2.41 -0.23 3.10
CA ILE A 24 2.79 1.19 3.23
C ILE A 24 3.88 1.43 4.28
N SER A 25 4.04 0.50 5.21
CA SER A 25 5.08 0.54 6.24
C SER A 25 6.44 0.03 5.71
N ALA A 26 6.46 -0.61 4.55
CA ALA A 26 7.67 -1.14 3.94
C ALA A 26 8.40 -0.06 3.12
N GLU A 27 9.72 0.06 3.32
CA GLU A 27 10.62 0.82 2.46
C GLU A 27 11.75 -0.11 1.99
N VAL A 28 11.99 -0.18 0.69
CA VAL A 28 13.06 -1.01 0.12
C VAL A 28 14.04 -0.13 -0.64
N LEU A 29 15.33 -0.31 -0.36
CA LEU A 29 16.42 0.31 -1.12
C LEU A 29 17.00 -0.73 -2.09
N ASP A 30 17.15 -0.37 -3.36
CA ASP A 30 17.88 -1.23 -4.30
C ASP A 30 19.41 -1.04 -4.20
N SER A 31 20.17 -1.82 -4.98
CA SER A 31 21.64 -1.74 -5.04
C SER A 31 22.17 -0.38 -5.50
N LYS A 32 21.31 0.45 -6.10
CA LYS A 32 21.62 1.82 -6.50
C LYS A 32 21.10 2.82 -5.47
N GLY A 33 20.55 2.42 -4.33
CA GLY A 33 20.01 3.30 -3.30
C GLY A 33 18.78 4.10 -3.75
N ARG A 34 18.00 3.60 -4.73
CA ARG A 34 16.67 4.15 -5.04
C ARG A 34 15.65 3.60 -4.05
N LYS A 35 14.74 4.45 -3.55
CA LYS A 35 13.64 3.99 -2.69
C LYS A 35 12.51 3.42 -3.55
N HIS A 36 12.02 2.28 -3.12
CA HIS A 36 10.83 1.62 -3.63
C HIS A 36 9.77 1.67 -2.55
N LYS A 37 8.61 2.24 -2.90
CA LYS A 37 7.45 2.36 -2.01
C LYS A 37 6.18 2.03 -2.75
N VAL A 38 5.13 1.71 -2.01
CA VAL A 38 3.80 1.45 -2.56
C VAL A 38 2.84 2.52 -2.06
N LYS A 39 1.96 2.98 -2.95
CA LYS A 39 0.86 3.89 -2.65
C LYS A 39 -0.47 3.18 -2.95
N PRO A 40 -1.28 2.84 -1.94
CA PRO A 40 -2.66 2.45 -2.13
C PRO A 40 -3.41 3.57 -2.85
N VAL A 41 -4.16 3.21 -3.89
CA VAL A 41 -4.98 4.15 -4.66
C VAL A 41 -6.46 3.80 -4.64
N TRP A 42 -6.79 2.54 -4.33
CA TRP A 42 -8.16 2.07 -4.22
C TRP A 42 -8.20 0.77 -3.42
N ALA A 43 -9.31 0.51 -2.74
CA ALA A 43 -9.59 -0.76 -2.11
C ALA A 43 -11.10 -1.00 -2.09
N ASN A 44 -11.52 -2.25 -1.98
CA ASN A 44 -12.91 -2.58 -1.68
C ASN A 44 -13.03 -3.72 -0.68
N ASP A 45 -14.03 -3.58 0.17
CA ASP A 45 -14.62 -4.67 0.94
C ASP A 45 -16.15 -4.50 0.93
N ILE A 46 -16.89 -5.59 1.14
CA ILE A 46 -18.35 -5.55 1.26
C ILE A 46 -18.80 -5.23 2.69
N ASP A 47 -17.93 -5.49 3.67
CA ASP A 47 -18.18 -5.20 5.08
C ASP A 47 -17.90 -3.72 5.39
N GLU A 48 -18.91 -3.00 5.86
CA GLU A 48 -18.84 -1.56 6.13
C GLU A 48 -17.85 -1.24 7.27
N ASP A 49 -17.80 -2.08 8.31
CA ASP A 49 -16.91 -1.88 9.46
C ASP A 49 -15.44 -2.08 9.08
N SER A 50 -15.16 -3.04 8.20
CA SER A 50 -13.86 -3.23 7.54
C SER A 50 -13.46 -1.98 6.74
N CYS A 51 -14.37 -1.45 5.91
CA CYS A 51 -14.12 -0.23 5.15
C CYS A 51 -13.84 0.98 6.06
N LYS A 52 -14.59 1.13 7.17
CA LYS A 52 -14.36 2.19 8.18
C LYS A 52 -13.03 2.05 8.89
N THR A 53 -12.59 0.82 9.16
CA THR A 53 -11.29 0.54 9.79
C THR A 53 -10.12 0.81 8.83
N TYR A 54 -10.32 0.56 7.53
CA TYR A 54 -9.31 0.77 6.50
C TYR A 54 -9.00 2.25 6.23
N ALA A 55 -10.01 3.13 6.31
CA ALA A 55 -9.98 4.51 5.77
C ALA A 55 -9.15 5.54 6.57
#